data_AF-H1YZU6-F1
#
_entry.id   AF-H1YZU6-F1
#
_cell.length_a   1.000
_cell.length_b   1.000
_cell.length_c   1.000
_cell.angle_alpha   90.00
_cell.angle_beta   90.00
_cell.angle_gamma   90.00
#
_symmetry.space_group_name_H-M   'P 1'
#
loop_
_entity.id
_entity.type
_entity.pdbx_description
1 polymer ?
#
loop_
_entity_poly.entity_id
_entity_poly.type
_entity_poly.pdbx_seq_one_letter_code
_entity_poly.pdbx_strand_id
1 'polypeptide(L)' 'MTKPIESGLILKGEDARRFHKYMDNPEYSKDGKDMIRRAVKIAEKKRANTIAD' A
#
# COMPACT_ATOMS: atom_id res chain seq x y z
N MET A 1 -33.58 -2.77 10.54
CA MET A 1 -32.67 -1.62 10.78
C MET A 1 -31.27 -2.06 10.41
N THR A 2 -30.63 -1.42 9.43
CA THR A 2 -29.24 -1.70 9.07
C THR A 2 -28.33 -1.14 10.15
N LYS A 3 -27.41 -1.98 10.67
CA LYS A 3 -26.40 -1.51 11.62
C LYS A 3 -25.55 -0.42 10.93
N PRO A 4 -25.26 0.72 11.60
CA PRO A 4 -24.36 1.72 11.05
C PRO A 4 -23.04 1.09 10.65
N ILE A 5 -22.44 1.54 9.55
CA ILE A 5 -21.11 1.08 9.12
C ILE A 5 -20.15 1.40 10.26
N GLU A 6 -19.68 0.38 10.96
CA GLU A 6 -18.65 0.54 11.97
C GLU A 6 -17.37 0.97 11.23
N SER A 7 -16.93 2.20 11.50
CA SER A 7 -15.65 2.70 10.99
C SER A 7 -14.51 1.97 11.71
N GLY A 8 -14.23 0.73 11.31
CA GLY A 8 -13.13 -0.09 11.83
C GLY A 8 -11.72 0.42 11.46
N LEU A 9 -11.64 1.57 10.78
CA LEU A 9 -10.43 2.19 10.24
C LEU A 9 -10.00 3.44 11.02
N ILE A 10 -10.36 3.55 12.30
CA ILE A 10 -9.83 4.61 13.15
C ILE A 10 -8.52 4.11 13.77
N LEU A 11 -7.39 4.60 13.26
CA LEU A 11 -6.09 4.39 13.89
C LEU A 11 -6.10 5.07 15.27
N LYS A 12 -5.77 4.33 16.32
CA LYS A 12 -5.70 4.84 17.70
C LYS A 12 -4.37 4.43 18.33
N GLY A 13 -3.99 5.13 19.39
CA GLY A 13 -2.85 4.75 20.22
C GLY A 13 -1.53 4.67 19.43
N GLU A 14 -0.89 3.51 19.46
CA GLU A 14 0.42 3.33 18.84
C GLU A 14 0.38 3.37 17.31
N ASP A 15 -0.64 2.80 16.69
CA ASP A 15 -0.76 2.77 15.23
C ASP A 15 -0.94 4.17 14.66
N ALA A 16 -1.73 5.02 15.33
CA ALA A 16 -1.86 6.43 14.96
C ALA A 16 -0.52 7.16 15.04
N ARG A 17 0.27 6.92 16.10
CA ARG A 17 1.60 7.52 16.26
C ARG A 17 2.58 7.05 15.19
N ARG A 18 2.59 5.76 14.87
CA ARG A 18 3.45 5.19 13.81
C ARG A 18 3.08 5.76 12.45
N PHE A 19 1.78 5.86 12.16
CA PHE A 19 1.30 6.46 10.92
C PHE A 19 1.67 7.95 10.82
N HIS A 20 1.49 8.74 11.88
CA HIS A 20 1.92 10.13 11.88
C HIS A 20 3.42 10.29 11.65
N LYS A 21 4.26 9.52 12.36
CA LYS A 21 5.72 9.53 12.15
C LYS A 21 6.11 9.16 10.72
N TYR A 22 5.41 8.19 10.12
CA TYR A 22 5.60 7.83 8.73
C TYR A 22 5.21 8.98 7.78
N MET A 23 4.12 9.71 8.06
CA MET A 23 3.71 10.85 7.24
C MET A 23 4.69 12.03 7.34
N ASP A 24 5.29 12.26 8.51
CA ASP A 24 6.27 13.35 8.72
C ASP A 24 7.60 13.10 7.99
N ASN A 25 8.04 11.83 7.91
CA ASN A 25 9.20 11.43 7.13
C ASN A 25 8.91 10.08 6.45
N PRO A 26 8.31 10.08 5.25
CA PRO A 26 7.95 8.87 4.53
C PRO A 26 9.22 8.18 4.02
N GLU A 27 9.86 7.45 4.91
CA GLU A 27 10.95 6.57 4.54
C GLU A 27 10.33 5.33 3.90
N TYR A 28 10.52 5.21 2.59
CA TYR A 28 10.17 3.98 1.90
C TYR A 28 10.97 2.84 2.52
N SER A 29 10.28 2.00 3.29
CA SER A 29 10.89 0.78 3.84
C SER A 29 11.48 -0.05 2.72
N LYS A 30 12.55 -0.79 3.01
CA LYS A 30 13.17 -1.70 2.05
C LYS A 30 12.13 -2.64 1.43
N ASP A 31 11.22 -3.15 2.26
CA ASP A 31 10.12 -4.00 1.83
C ASP A 31 9.13 -3.29 0.90
N GLY A 32 8.82 -2.01 1.17
CA GLY A 32 7.99 -1.18 0.30
C GLY A 32 8.63 -0.95 -1.07
N LYS A 33 9.94 -0.67 -1.09
CA LYS A 33 10.72 -0.53 -2.34
C LYS A 33 10.73 -1.84 -3.14
N ASP A 34 10.94 -2.96 -2.47
CA ASP A 34 10.95 -4.29 -3.11
C ASP A 34 9.57 -4.69 -3.63
N MET A 35 8.50 -4.34 -2.91
CA MET A 35 7.13 -4.52 -3.36
C MET A 35 6.86 -3.73 -4.66
N ILE A 36 7.20 -2.44 -4.71
CA ILE A 36 7.04 -1.62 -5.91
C ILE A 36 7.87 -2.19 -7.07
N ARG A 37 9.12 -2.58 -6.83
CA ARG A 37 9.97 -3.20 -7.85
C ARG A 37 9.35 -4.48 -8.43
N ARG A 38 8.76 -5.34 -7.59
CA ARG A 38 8.05 -6.54 -8.07
C ARG A 38 6.82 -6.18 -8.89
N ALA A 39 6.05 -5.19 -8.47
CA ALA A 39 4.86 -4.72 -9.19
C ALA A 39 5.22 -4.20 -10.59
N VAL A 40 6.30 -3.41 -10.71
CA VAL A 40 6.80 -2.93 -12.01
C VAL A 40 7.16 -4.10 -12.93
N LYS A 41 7.93 -5.09 -12.43
CA LYS A 41 8.29 -6.28 -13.22
C LYS A 41 7.07 -7.06 -13.71
N ILE A 42 6.02 -7.17 -12.89
CA ILE A 42 4.78 -7.84 -13.28
C ILE A 42 4.06 -7.04 -14.38
N ALA A 43 3.99 -5.71 -14.24
CA ALA A 43 3.33 -4.84 -15.21
C ALA A 43 4.04 -4.86 -16.57
N GLU A 44 5.38 -4.84 -16.58
CA GLU A 44 6.19 -4.97 -17.80
C GLU A 44 5.97 -6.31 -18.51
N LYS A 45 5.97 -7.42 -17.76
CA LYS A 45 5.66 -8.75 -18.32
C LYS A 45 4.27 -8.81 -18.92
N LYS A 46 3.27 -8.23 -18.24
CA LYS A 46 1.91 -8.16 -18.77
C LYS A 46 1.85 -7.36 -20.06
N ARG A 47 2.48 -6.18 -20.11
CA ARG A 47 2.57 -5.36 -21.32
C ARG A 47 3.23 -6.10 -22.49
N ALA A 48 4.33 -6.81 -22.24
CA ALA A 48 5.01 -7.59 -23.27
C ALA A 48 4.12 -8.71 -23.83
N ASN A 49 3.37 -9.40 -22.97
CA ASN A 49 2.44 -10.44 -23.40
C ASN A 49 1.24 -9.88 -24.18
N THR A 50 0.75 -8.68 -23.85
CA THR A 50 -0.38 -8.05 -24.58
C THR A 50 -0.03 -7.56 -25.99
N ILE A 51 1.26 -7.44 -26.33
CA ILE A 51 1.74 -7.03 -27.66
C ILE A 51 2.05 -8.26 -28.54
N ALA A 52 2.13 -9.46 -27.94
CA ALA A 52 2.48 -10.70 -28.62
C ALA A 52 1.26 -11.55 -29.07
N ASP A 53 0.05 -11.11 -28.72
CA ASP A 53 -1.25 -11.64 -29.20
C ASP A 53 -1.87 -10.69 -30.23
#